data_AF-A0A965PDT9-F1
#
_entry.id   AF-A0A965PDT9-F1
#
_cell.length_a   1.000
_cell.length_b   1.000
_cell.length_c   1.000
_cell.angle_alpha   90.00
_cell.angle_beta   90.00
_cell.angle_gamma   90.00
#
_symmetry.space_group_name_H-M   'P 1'
#
loop_
_entity.id
_entity.type
_entity.pdbx_description
1 polymer ?
#
loop_
_entity_poly.entity_id
_entity_poly.type
_entity_poly.pdbx_seq_one_letter_code
_entity_poly.pdbx_strand_id
1 'polypeptide(L)' 'MNLNDAVKALANHESFAVYLQNVKQMREQAIADMHNVNTDALQQISGRILAYNDILSMSESDRVFRIHKE' A
#
# COMPACT_ATOMS: atom_id res chain seq x y z
N MET A 1 -10.26 -6.03 -20.75
CA MET A 1 -9.13 -5.67 -19.89
C MET A 1 -9.27 -6.47 -18.61
N ASN A 2 -8.27 -7.27 -18.24
CA ASN A 2 -8.25 -7.96 -16.95
C ASN A 2 -7.54 -7.09 -15.88
N LEU A 3 -7.54 -7.52 -14.62
CA LEU A 3 -6.91 -6.77 -13.53
C LEU A 3 -5.41 -6.51 -13.77
N ASN A 4 -4.69 -7.50 -14.30
CA ASN A 4 -3.25 -7.38 -14.59
C ASN A 4 -2.99 -6.32 -15.68
N ASP A 5 -3.80 -6.32 -16.75
CA ASP A 5 -3.73 -5.31 -17.80
C ASP A 5 -4.01 -3.91 -17.24
N ALA A 6 -5.00 -3.77 -16.35
CA ALA A 6 -5.34 -2.50 -15.70
C ALA A 6 -4.19 -1.98 -14.80
N VAL A 7 -3.61 -2.85 -13.97
CA VAL A 7 -2.46 -2.51 -13.12
C VAL A 7 -1.25 -2.11 -13.96
N LYS A 8 -1.00 -2.80 -15.08
CA LYS A 8 0.07 -2.42 -16.03
C LYS A 8 -0.15 -1.05 -16.65
N ALA A 9 -1.39 -0.72 -17.03
CA ALA A 9 -1.70 0.60 -17.56
C ALA A 9 -1.44 1.69 -16.51
N LEU A 10 -1.92 1.49 -15.27
CA LEU A 10 -1.73 2.43 -14.16
C LEU A 10 -0.27 2.59 -13.75
N ALA A 11 0.54 1.53 -13.80
CA ALA A 11 1.94 1.53 -13.40
C ALA A 11 2.82 2.54 -14.17
N ASN A 12 2.39 2.97 -15.37
CA ASN A 12 3.14 3.95 -16.18
C ASN A 12 2.84 5.40 -15.79
N HIS A 13 1.88 5.65 -14.90
CA HIS A 13 1.52 7.00 -14.46
C HIS A 13 2.20 7.32 -13.13
N GLU A 14 2.99 8.40 -13.10
CA GLU A 14 3.66 8.88 -11.89
C GLU A 14 2.66 9.16 -10.75
N SER A 15 1.49 9.72 -11.07
CA SER A 15 0.41 9.96 -10.09
C SER A 15 -0.02 8.67 -9.35
N PHE A 16 0.05 7.52 -10.01
CA PHE A 16 -0.23 6.24 -9.37
C PHE A 16 0.88 5.83 -8.40
N ALA A 17 2.14 6.11 -8.73
CA ALA A 17 3.27 5.90 -7.81
C ALA A 17 3.13 6.80 -6.56
N VAL A 18 2.77 8.08 -6.73
CA VAL A 18 2.51 9.00 -5.61
C VAL A 18 1.38 8.48 -4.71
N TYR A 19 0.29 7.99 -5.32
CA TYR A 19 -0.80 7.38 -4.56
C TYR A 19 -0.34 6.15 -3.77
N LEU A 20 0.38 5.21 -4.40
CA LEU A 20 0.89 4.02 -3.72
C LEU A 20 1.90 4.36 -2.62
N GLN A 21 2.70 5.42 -2.79
CA GLN A 21 3.60 5.92 -1.77
C GLN A 21 2.83 6.43 -0.55
N ASN A 22 1.68 7.08 -0.74
CA ASN A 22 0.79 7.47 0.34
C ASN A 22 0.20 6.26 1.07
N VAL A 23 -0.28 5.24 0.33
CA VAL A 23 -0.77 3.97 0.93
C VAL A 23 0.34 3.30 1.77
N LYS A 24 1.57 3.29 1.26
CA LYS A 24 2.73 2.77 2.00
C LYS A 24 2.96 3.56 3.30
N GLN A 25 2.92 4.89 3.26
CA GLN A 25 3.04 5.72 4.46
C GLN A 25 1.92 5.45 5.48
N MET A 26 0.67 5.29 5.03
CA MET A 26 -0.44 4.93 5.90
C MET A 26 -0.23 3.59 6.60
N ARG A 27 0.38 2.62 5.92
CA ARG A 27 0.77 1.34 6.52
C ARG A 27 1.84 1.52 7.59
N GLU A 28 2.91 2.27 7.32
CA GLU A 28 3.97 2.52 8.30
C GLU A 28 3.43 3.26 9.53
N GLN A 29 2.51 4.22 9.33
CA GLN A 29 1.82 4.89 10.44
C GLN A 29 0.99 3.90 11.26
N ALA A 30 0.22 3.02 10.61
CA ALA A 30 -0.55 2.00 11.32
C ALA A 30 0.34 1.04 12.11
N ILE A 31 1.51 0.67 11.59
CA ILE A 31 2.51 -0.13 12.33
C ILE A 31 3.01 0.64 13.55
N ALA A 32 3.33 1.93 13.40
CA ALA A 32 3.74 2.78 14.52
C ALA A 32 2.64 2.89 15.60
N ASP A 33 1.37 2.96 15.20
CA ASP A 33 0.22 3.00 16.09
C ASP A 33 0.02 1.69 16.88
N MET A 34 0.66 0.57 16.50
CA MET A 34 0.56 -0.69 17.25
C MET A 34 1.25 -0.61 18.62
N HIS A 35 2.15 0.35 18.84
CA HIS A 35 2.83 0.49 20.12
C HIS A 35 1.86 1.06 21.18
N ASN A 36 1.80 0.41 22.35
CA ASN A 36 1.04 0.83 23.54
C ASN A 36 -0.50 0.86 23.41
N VAL A 37 -1.08 0.06 22.52
CA VAL A 37 -2.55 -0.08 22.41
C VAL A 37 -3.06 -1.33 23.11
N ASN A 38 -4.34 -1.32 23.49
CA ASN A 38 -5.01 -2.50 24.02
C ASN A 38 -5.25 -3.55 22.92
N THR A 39 -5.62 -4.78 23.31
CA THR A 39 -5.79 -5.91 22.39
C THR A 39 -6.83 -5.66 21.30
N ASP A 40 -7.95 -4.99 21.63
CA ASP A 40 -9.01 -4.70 20.65
C ASP A 40 -8.53 -3.72 19.58
N ALA A 41 -7.83 -2.65 19.99
CA ALA A 41 -7.24 -1.70 19.05
C ALA A 41 -6.11 -2.34 18.24
N LEU A 42 -5.31 -3.22 18.84
CA LEU A 42 -4.27 -3.97 18.13
C LEU A 42 -4.85 -4.81 17.00
N GLN A 43 -5.98 -5.49 17.22
CA GLN A 43 -6.65 -6.28 16.19
C GLN A 43 -7.16 -5.41 15.04
N GLN A 44 -7.77 -4.26 15.34
CA GLN A 44 -8.24 -3.34 14.32
C GLN A 44 -7.09 -2.76 13.48
N ILE A 45 -5.99 -2.35 14.14
CA ILE A 45 -4.79 -1.84 13.48
C ILE A 45 -4.17 -2.92 12.59
N SER A 46 -4.11 -4.16 13.07
CA SER A 46 -3.64 -5.31 12.29
C SER A 46 -4.48 -5.50 11.01
N GLY A 47 -5.80 -5.39 11.11
CA GLY A 47 -6.69 -5.45 9.95
C GLY A 47 -6.42 -4.35 8.92
N ARG A 48 -6.13 -3.11 9.37
CA ARG A 48 -5.75 -2.00 8.48
C ARG A 48 -4.42 -2.28 7.77
N ILE A 49 -3.43 -2.78 8.49
CA ILE A 49 -2.11 -3.13 7.92
C ILE A 49 -2.25 -4.18 6.83
N LEU A 50 -3.07 -5.21 7.06
CA LEU A 50 -3.35 -6.24 6.04
C LEU A 50 -4.00 -5.64 4.81
N ALA A 51 -5.02 -4.80 4.98
CA ALA A 51 -5.67 -4.15 3.84
C ALA A 51 -4.71 -3.28 3.01
N TYR A 52 -3.81 -2.52 3.65
CA TYR A 52 -2.79 -1.76 2.92
C TYR A 52 -1.78 -2.66 2.21
N ASN A 53 -1.37 -3.78 2.83
CA ASN A 53 -0.50 -4.77 2.20
C ASN A 53 -1.14 -5.39 0.96
N ASP A 54 -2.43 -5.73 1.02
CA ASP A 54 -3.16 -6.28 -0.11
C ASP A 54 -3.21 -5.28 -1.27
N ILE A 55 -3.52 -4.01 -1.00
CA ILE A 55 -3.51 -2.94 -2.02
C ILE A 55 -2.13 -2.84 -2.69
N LEU A 56 -1.06 -2.79 -1.90
CA LEU A 56 0.31 -2.67 -2.42
C LEU A 56 0.70 -3.90 -3.26
N SER A 57 0.35 -5.10 -2.78
CA SER A 57 0.63 -6.36 -3.47
C SER A 57 -0.13 -6.47 -4.80
N MET A 58 -1.45 -6.22 -4.78
CA MET A 58 -2.30 -6.25 -5.96
C MET A 58 -1.89 -5.22 -7.02
N SER A 59 -1.30 -4.10 -6.59
CA SER A 59 -0.83 -3.03 -7.47
C SER A 59 0.58 -3.26 -8.02
N GLU A 60 1.23 -4.38 -7.67
CA GLU A 60 2.65 -4.62 -7.94
C GLU A 60 3.53 -3.42 -7.55
N SER A 61 3.29 -2.83 -6.37
CA SER A 61 3.86 -1.53 -5.97
C SER A 61 5.39 -1.48 -6.08
N ASP A 62 6.07 -2.60 -5.81
CA ASP A 62 7.53 -2.69 -5.94
C ASP A 62 8.01 -2.46 -7.38
N ARG A 63 7.22 -2.91 -8.38
CA ARG A 63 7.52 -2.65 -9.79
C ARG A 63 7.29 -1.17 -10.11
N VAL A 64 6.17 -0.61 -9.66
CA VAL A 64 5.83 0.81 -9.88
C VAL A 64 6.89 1.72 -9.28
N PHE A 65 7.29 1.49 -8.03
CA PHE A 65 8.33 2.28 -7.37
C PHE A 65 9.71 2.14 -8.01
N ARG A 66 10.01 1.03 -8.71
CA ARG A 66 11.26 0.91 -9.48
C ARG A 66 11.24 1.75 -10.77
N ILE A 67 10.08 1.86 -11.41
CA ILE A 67 9.92 2.63 -12.66
C ILE A 67 10.03 4.14 -12.38
N HIS A 68 9.39 4.62 -11.31
CA HIS A 68 9.32 6.05 -10.97
C HIS A 68 10.35 6.48 -9.91
N LYS A 69 11.42 5.70 -9.74
CA LYS A 69 12.56 6.08 -8.90
C LYS A 69 13.53 6.92 -9.73
N GLU A 70 13.35 8.23 -9.71
CA GLU A 70 14.44 9.21 -9.85
C GLU A 70 14.83 9.72 -8.46
#